data_AF-A0A9D7KCR6-F1
#
_entry.id   AF-A0A9D7KCR6-F1
#
_cell.length_a   1.000
_cell.length_b   1.000
_cell.length_c   1.000
_cell.angle_alpha   90.00
_cell.angle_beta   90.00
_cell.angle_gamma   90.00
#
_symmetry.space_group_name_H-M   'P 1'
#
loop_
_entity.id
_entity.type
_entity.pdbx_description
1 polymer ?
#
loop_
_entity_poly.entity_id
_entity_poly.type
_entity_poly.pdbx_seq_one_letter_code
_entity_poly.pdbx_strand_id
1 'polypeptide(L)' 'MITAIIQITLPDQLAQEAQRAGLLSQSALERLLREQLQAQRQDGFLRSWGG' A
#
# COMPACT_ATOMS: atom_id res chain seq x y z
N MET A 1 15.18 -14.29 6.23
CA MET A 1 14.09 -13.35 6.53
C MET A 1 14.40 -12.06 5.78
N ILE A 2 13.51 -11.59 4.91
CA ILE A 2 13.72 -10.36 4.13
C ILE A 2 12.94 -9.26 4.85
N THR A 3 13.62 -8.23 5.35
CA THR A 3 13.00 -7.08 6.01
C THR A 3 12.97 -5.92 5.03
N ALA A 4 11.78 -5.47 4.64
CA ALA A 4 11.59 -4.29 3.79
C ALA A 4 11.18 -3.10 4.67
N ILE A 5 11.92 -2.00 4.60
CA ILE A 5 11.56 -0.75 5.27
C ILE A 5 10.86 0.14 4.25
N ILE A 6 9.61 0.46 4.53
CA ILE A 6 8.77 1.29 3.66
C ILE A 6 8.63 2.65 4.34
N GLN A 7 9.12 3.70 3.70
CA GLN A 7 8.92 5.08 4.15
C GLN A 7 7.68 5.63 3.46
N ILE A 8 6.72 6.10 4.26
CA ILE A 8 5.47 6.67 3.76
C ILE A 8 5.37 8.07 4.31
N THR A 9 5.35 9.07 3.43
CA THR A 9 5.16 10.46 3.82
C THR A 9 3.66 10.76 3.80
N LEU A 10 3.08 10.97 4.97
CA LEU A 10 1.68 11.41 5.11
C LEU A 10 1.63 12.78 5.79
N PRO A 11 0.62 13.61 5.47
CA PRO A 11 0.31 14.81 6.24
C PRO A 11 0.03 14.45 7.70
N ASP A 12 0.45 15.30 8.64
CA ASP A 12 0.32 15.05 10.09
C ASP A 12 -1.09 14.63 10.53
N GLN A 13 -2.11 15.28 9.95
CA GLN A 13 -3.51 14.98 10.29
C GLN A 13 -3.90 13.55 9.87
N LEU A 14 -3.59 13.18 8.63
CA LEU A 14 -3.83 11.83 8.11
C LEU A 14 -3.00 10.78 8.86
N ALA A 15 -1.77 11.10 9.23
CA ALA A 15 -0.93 10.21 10.03
C ALA A 15 -1.57 9.93 11.40
N GLN A 16 -2.07 10.97 12.08
CA GLN A 16 -2.75 10.82 13.37
C GLN A 16 -4.05 10.02 13.24
N GLU A 17 -4.87 10.30 12.23
CA GLU A 17 -6.12 9.59 11.99
C GLU A 17 -5.87 8.11 11.65
N ALA A 18 -4.91 7.84 10.76
CA ALA A 18 -4.54 6.49 10.37
C ALA A 18 -3.89 5.71 11.52
N GLN A 19 -3.09 6.36 12.36
CA GLN A 19 -2.53 5.75 13.55
C GLN A 19 -3.62 5.40 14.56
N ARG A 20 -4.56 6.32 14.81
CA ARG A 20 -5.70 6.10 15.72
C ARG A 20 -6.62 4.99 15.23
N ALA A 21 -6.81 4.88 13.92
CA ALA A 21 -7.60 3.82 13.29
C ALA A 21 -6.84 2.49 13.17
N GLY A 22 -5.56 2.41 13.54
CA GLY A 22 -4.74 1.21 13.39
C GLY A 22 -4.37 0.88 11.94
N LEU A 23 -4.60 1.79 11.01
CA LEU A 23 -4.32 1.64 9.57
C LEU A 23 -2.81 1.66 9.26
N LEU A 24 -2.00 2.22 10.17
CA LEU A 24 -0.53 2.19 10.08
C LEU A 24 0.10 0.97 10.78
N SER A 25 -0.71 -0.01 11.20
CA SER A 25 -0.18 -1.27 11.72
C SER A 25 0.50 -2.07 10.62
N GLN A 26 1.50 -2.88 10.99
CA GLN A 26 2.27 -3.68 10.04
C GLN A 26 1.37 -4.59 9.18
N SER A 27 0.36 -5.21 9.79
CA SER A 27 -0.60 -6.07 9.08
C SER A 27 -1.50 -5.31 8.11
N ALA A 28 -1.94 -4.10 8.46
CA ALA A 28 -2.72 -3.24 7.58
C ALA A 28 -1.88 -2.75 6.40
N LEU A 29 -0.63 -2.33 6.65
CA LEU A 29 0.31 -1.89 5.62
C LEU A 29 0.69 -3.02 4.66
N GLU A 30 0.95 -4.24 5.16
CA GLU A 30 1.21 -5.38 4.30
C GLU A 30 0.01 -5.74 3.43
N ARG A 31 -1.20 -5.64 3.97
CA ARG A 31 -2.44 -5.88 3.23
C ARG A 31 -2.61 -4.84 2.12
N LEU A 32 -2.48 -3.56 2.45
CA LEU A 32 -2.51 -2.45 1.48
C LEU A 32 -1.46 -2.62 0.39
N LEU A 33 -0.23 -3.02 0.76
CA LEU A 33 0.84 -3.26 -0.19
C LEU A 33 0.49 -4.41 -1.15
N ARG A 34 -0.06 -5.53 -0.63
CA ARG A 34 -0.51 -6.65 -1.46
C ARG A 34 -1.64 -6.25 -2.40
N GLU A 35 -2.62 -5.49 -1.90
CA GLU A 35 -3.74 -4.99 -2.70
C GLU A 35 -3.23 -4.07 -3.83
N GLN A 36 -2.33 -3.14 -3.54
CA GLN A 36 -1.73 -2.25 -4.55
C GLN A 36 -0.87 -3.00 -5.58
N LEU A 37 -0.08 -3.99 -5.15
CA LEU A 37 0.66 -4.85 -6.08
C LEU A 37 -0.27 -5.66 -6.98
N GLN A 38 -1.42 -6.08 -6.46
CA GLN A 38 -2.41 -6.83 -7.25
C GLN A 38 -3.16 -5.92 -8.23
N ALA A 39 -3.53 -4.71 -7.82
CA ALA A 39 -4.10 -3.68 -8.68
C ALA A 39 -3.14 -3.29 -9.81
N GLN A 40 -1.86 -2.99 -9.50
CA GLN A 40 -0.86 -2.67 -10.52
C GLN A 40 -0.62 -3.80 -11.52
N ARG A 41 -0.70 -5.07 -11.09
CA ARG A 41 -0.62 -6.21 -12.01
C ARG A 41 -1.81 -6.28 -12.95
N GLN A 42 -3.01 -5.89 -12.50
CA GLN A 42 -4.20 -5.83 -13.33
C GLN A 42 -4.15 -4.66 -14.31
N ASP A 43 -3.70 -3.48 -13.87
CA ASP A 43 -3.49 -2.32 -14.74
C ASP A 43 -2.43 -2.60 -15.83
N GLY A 44 -1.34 -3.26 -15.46
CA GLY A 44 -0.31 -3.69 -16.41
C GLY A 44 -0.81 -4.71 -17.43
N PHE A 45 -1.66 -5.64 -17.01
CA PHE A 45 -2.30 -6.63 -17.89
C PHE A 45 -3.31 -6.00 -18.84
N LEU A 46 -4.18 -5.11 -18.36
CA LEU A 46 -5.14 -4.36 -19.19
C LEU A 46 -4.42 -3.49 -20.22
N ARG A 47 -3.30 -2.87 -19.82
CA ARG A 47 -2.47 -2.07 -20.72
C ARG A 47 -1.71 -2.89 -21.76
N SER A 48 -1.42 -4.17 -21.51
CA SER A 48 -0.78 -5.04 -22.50
C SER A 48 -1.77 -5.73 -23.45
N TRP A 49 -3.04 -5.89 -23.07
CA TRP A 49 -4.09 -6.50 -23.91
C TRP A 49 -4.88 -5.51 -24.77
N GLY A 50 -4.65 -4.21 -24.62
CA GLY A 50 -5.27 -3.14 -25.42
C GLY A 50 -4.36 -2.52 -26.49
N GLY A 51 -3.26 -3.17 -26.85
CA GLY A 51 -2.31 -2.74 -27.89
C GLY A 51 -2.49 -3.47 -29.21
#